data_AF-A0A2M7Q818-F1
#
_entry.id   AF-A0A2M7Q818-F1
#
_cell.length_a   1.000
_cell.length_b   1.000
_cell.length_c   1.000
_cell.angle_alpha   90.00
_cell.angle_beta   90.00
_cell.angle_gamma   90.00
#
_symmetry.space_group_name_H-M   'P 1'
#
loop_
_entity.id
_entity.type
_entity.pdbx_description
1 polymer ?
#
loop_
_entity_poly.entity_id
_entity_poly.type
_entity_poly.pdbx_seq_one_letter_code
_entity_poly.pdbx_strand_id
1 'polypeptide(L)'
;YYAKAQKVRRLIKEDFDRAFKEVDVILAPVSPTPAFKIGEKTDDPLAMYLSDIFTIPVNLAGLPGLVIPVKKYKIDSGELPIGFQLIGKPFREADILGIGQYYEKISNF
;
A
#
# COMPACT_ATOMS: atom_id res chain seq x y z
N TYR A 1 11.56 -22.25 10.51
CA TYR A 1 10.83 -21.29 9.65
C TYR A 1 10.57 -19.95 10.33
N TYR A 2 9.86 -19.90 11.46
CA TYR A 2 9.48 -18.64 12.14
C TYR A 2 10.65 -17.69 12.48
N ALA A 3 11.72 -18.19 13.11
CA ALA A 3 12.87 -17.36 13.47
C ALA A 3 13.56 -16.74 12.24
N LYS A 4 13.57 -17.43 11.10
CA LYS A 4 14.11 -16.90 9.83
C LYS A 4 13.21 -15.78 9.30
N ALA A 5 11.89 -15.94 9.36
CA ALA A 5 10.93 -14.91 8.97
C ALA A 5 11.05 -13.64 9.83
N GLN A 6 11.24 -13.77 11.15
CA GLN A 6 11.48 -12.60 12.02
C GLN A 6 12.78 -11.85 11.67
N LYS A 7 13.84 -12.55 11.22
CA LYS A 7 15.05 -11.90 10.71
C LYS A 7 14.77 -11.11 9.43
N VAL A 8 13.98 -11.66 8.51
CA VAL A 8 13.57 -10.96 7.29
C VAL A 8 12.70 -9.74 7.61
N ARG A 9 11.76 -9.86 8.57
CA ARG A 9 10.96 -8.73 9.06
C ARG A 9 11.83 -7.56 9.52
N ARG A 10 12.93 -7.84 10.23
CA ARG A 10 13.89 -6.81 10.64
C ARG A 10 14.54 -6.12 9.44
N LEU A 11 14.95 -6.86 8.42
CA LEU A 11 15.55 -6.29 7.20
C LEU A 11 14.56 -5.37 6.47
N ILE A 12 13.28 -5.76 6.37
CA ILE A 12 12.23 -4.92 5.79
C ILE A 12 12.09 -3.61 6.58
N LYS A 13 12.10 -3.67 7.91
CA LYS A 13 12.07 -2.46 8.74
C LYS A 13 13.30 -1.57 8.49
N GLU A 14 14.50 -2.17 8.39
CA GLU A 14 15.74 -1.45 8.12
C GLU A 14 15.72 -0.76 6.74
N ASP A 15 15.07 -1.34 5.73
CA ASP A 15 14.87 -0.71 4.43
C ASP A 15 14.04 0.58 4.54
N PHE A 16 12.90 0.52 5.25
CA PHE A 16 12.10 1.71 5.52
C PHE A 16 12.86 2.75 6.36
N ASP A 17 13.53 2.32 7.43
CA ASP A 17 14.33 3.21 8.28
C ASP A 17 15.43 3.93 7.48
N ARG A 18 16.00 3.29 6.46
CA ARG A 18 16.96 3.92 5.54
C ARG A 18 16.28 4.92 4.61
N ALA A 19 15.20 4.54 3.95
CA ALA A 19 14.47 5.42 3.05
C ALA A 19 14.00 6.71 3.77
N PHE A 20 13.49 6.58 5.00
CA PHE A 20 13.02 7.70 5.81
C PHE A 20 14.10 8.66 6.31
N LYS A 21 15.38 8.38 6.06
CA LYS A 21 16.46 9.36 6.25
C LYS A 21 16.48 10.42 5.15
N GLU A 22 15.94 10.09 3.98
CA GLU A 22 15.98 10.93 2.78
C GLU A 22 14.61 11.51 2.44
N VAL A 23 13.52 10.85 2.87
CA VAL A 23 12.15 11.27 2.59
C VAL A 23 11.28 11.33 3.85
N ASP A 24 10.18 12.07 3.77
CA ASP A 24 9.20 12.17 4.85
C ASP A 24 8.05 11.18 4.70
N VAL A 25 7.68 10.86 3.45
CA VAL A 25 6.59 9.94 3.10
C VAL A 25 7.01 9.13 1.88
N ILE A 26 6.61 7.85 1.84
CA ILE A 26 6.79 6.97 0.68
C ILE A 26 5.45 6.79 -0.01
N LEU A 27 5.42 6.89 -1.34
CA LEU A 27 4.25 6.63 -2.17
C LEU A 27 4.42 5.29 -2.89
N ALA A 28 3.38 4.45 -2.85
CA ALA A 28 3.35 3.19 -3.60
C ALA A 28 1.92 2.91 -4.12
N PRO A 29 1.74 2.08 -5.15
CA PRO A 29 0.43 1.51 -5.46
C PRO A 29 -0.10 0.70 -4.26
N VAL A 30 -1.43 0.63 -4.09
CA VAL A 30 -2.03 -0.22 -3.06
C VAL A 30 -2.02 -1.69 -3.49
N SER A 31 -2.37 -1.94 -4.74
CA SER A 31 -2.47 -3.26 -5.35
C SER A 31 -1.78 -3.22 -6.72
N PRO A 32 -1.18 -4.33 -7.19
CA PRO A 32 -0.59 -4.41 -8.53
C PRO A 32 -1.64 -4.33 -9.65
N THR A 33 -2.90 -4.65 -9.35
CA THR A 33 -4.00 -4.64 -10.33
C THR A 33 -5.26 -4.00 -9.74
N PRO A 34 -6.22 -3.55 -10.58
CA PRO A 34 -7.59 -3.30 -10.14
C PRO A 34 -8.22 -4.55 -9.49
N ALA A 35 -9.39 -4.37 -8.88
CA ALA A 35 -10.14 -5.46 -8.28
C ALA A 35 -10.40 -6.60 -9.29
N PHE A 36 -10.05 -7.82 -8.91
CA PHE A 36 -10.33 -9.04 -9.67
C PHE A 36 -11.77 -9.53 -9.41
N LYS A 37 -12.30 -10.38 -10.30
CA LYS A 37 -13.66 -10.91 -10.17
C LYS A 37 -13.77 -11.92 -9.04
N ILE A 38 -14.99 -12.09 -8.51
CA ILE A 38 -15.28 -13.14 -7.52
C ILE A 38 -14.94 -14.50 -8.13
N GLY A 39 -14.13 -15.30 -7.42
CA GLY A 39 -13.67 -16.62 -7.89
C GLY A 39 -12.43 -16.60 -8.79
N GLU A 40 -11.93 -15.44 -9.23
CA GLU A 40 -10.83 -15.37 -10.21
C GLU A 40 -9.49 -15.91 -9.68
N LYS A 41 -9.28 -15.81 -8.35
CA LYS A 41 -8.02 -16.20 -7.68
C LYS A 41 -8.21 -17.31 -6.63
N THR A 42 -9.32 -18.06 -6.67
CA THR A 42 -9.59 -19.08 -5.65
C THR A 42 -8.78 -20.36 -5.84
N ASP A 43 -8.39 -20.65 -7.09
CA ASP A 43 -7.71 -21.91 -7.44
C ASP A 43 -6.19 -21.84 -7.25
N ASP A 44 -5.64 -20.62 -7.13
CA ASP A 44 -4.21 -20.37 -6.85
C ASP A 44 -4.06 -19.46 -5.61
N PRO A 45 -3.79 -20.03 -4.42
CA PRO A 45 -3.54 -19.28 -3.20
C PRO A 45 -2.38 -18.27 -3.31
N LEU A 46 -1.37 -18.54 -4.16
CA LEU A 46 -0.24 -17.63 -4.35
C LEU A 46 -0.65 -16.38 -5.13
N ALA A 47 -1.51 -16.54 -6.13
CA ALA A 47 -2.06 -15.41 -6.89
C ALA A 47 -2.85 -14.43 -6.00
N MET A 48 -3.52 -14.95 -4.96
CA MET A 48 -4.17 -14.14 -3.94
C MET A 48 -3.15 -13.34 -3.13
N TYR A 49 -2.08 -13.97 -2.64
CA TYR A 49 -1.04 -13.29 -1.84
C TYR A 49 -0.32 -12.17 -2.59
N LEU A 50 -0.13 -12.32 -3.91
CA LEU A 50 0.48 -11.27 -4.73
C LEU A 50 -0.35 -9.98 -4.77
N SER A 51 -1.64 -10.05 -4.43
CA SER A 51 -2.49 -8.85 -4.32
C SER A 51 -2.01 -7.91 -3.21
N ASP A 52 -1.37 -8.45 -2.16
CA ASP A 52 -0.93 -7.70 -0.98
C ASP A 52 0.58 -7.40 -0.99
N ILE A 53 1.25 -7.55 -2.14
CA ILE A 53 2.71 -7.40 -2.25
C ILE A 53 3.22 -6.02 -1.80
N PHE A 54 2.41 -4.97 -1.97
CA PHE A 54 2.76 -3.60 -1.58
C PHE A 54 2.27 -3.21 -0.19
N THR A 55 1.34 -3.97 0.43
CA THR A 55 0.73 -3.61 1.70
C THR A 55 1.39 -4.35 2.88
N ILE A 56 1.72 -5.64 2.71
CA ILE A 56 2.34 -6.45 3.77
C ILE A 56 3.64 -5.85 4.34
N PRO A 57 4.58 -5.30 3.54
CA PRO A 57 5.80 -4.73 4.07
C PRO A 57 5.55 -3.61 5.10
N VAL A 58 4.48 -2.83 4.92
CA VAL A 58 4.07 -1.74 5.83
C VAL A 58 3.69 -2.30 7.21
N ASN A 59 2.87 -3.35 7.24
CA ASN A 59 2.48 -4.03 8.49
C ASN A 59 3.69 -4.67 9.19
N LEU A 60 4.58 -5.29 8.42
CA LEU A 60 5.79 -5.93 8.95
C LEU A 60 6.74 -4.91 9.59
N ALA A 61 6.89 -3.73 8.98
CA ALA A 61 7.68 -2.64 9.52
C ALA A 61 6.99 -1.88 10.67
N GLY A 62 5.67 -2.06 10.85
CA GLY A 62 4.89 -1.38 11.90
C GLY A 62 4.67 0.10 11.61
N LEU A 63 4.46 0.44 10.34
CA LEU A 63 4.32 1.82 9.86
C LEU A 63 2.86 2.20 9.63
N PRO A 64 2.50 3.49 9.78
CA PRO A 64 1.20 3.98 9.34
C PRO A 64 1.13 4.06 7.80
N GLY A 65 -0.05 3.73 7.25
CA GLY A 65 -0.35 3.84 5.83
C GLY A 65 -1.73 4.43 5.59
N LEU A 66 -1.87 5.28 4.57
CA LEU A 66 -3.13 5.90 4.13
C LEU A 66 -3.38 5.57 2.66
N VAL A 67 -4.54 5.01 2.34
CA VAL A 67 -4.95 4.73 0.95
C VAL A 67 -5.83 5.87 0.43
N ILE A 68 -5.53 6.33 -0.79
CA ILE A 68 -6.25 7.43 -1.44
C ILE A 68 -6.67 6.99 -2.84
N PRO A 69 -7.98 7.07 -3.19
CA PRO A 69 -8.45 6.82 -4.54
C PRO A 69 -8.01 7.96 -5.47
N VAL A 70 -7.58 7.61 -6.69
CA VAL A 70 -6.99 8.56 -7.65
C VAL A 70 -7.74 8.59 -8.97
N LYS A 71 -8.16 7.42 -9.45
CA LYS A 71 -8.76 7.30 -10.78
C LYS A 71 -9.68 6.10 -10.86
N LYS A 72 -10.72 6.23 -11.68
CA LYS A 72 -11.55 5.11 -12.12
C LYS A 72 -10.94 4.48 -13.38
N TYR A 73 -10.67 3.18 -13.31
CA TYR A 73 -10.22 2.35 -14.41
C TYR A 73 -11.43 1.73 -15.10
N LYS A 74 -11.56 1.99 -16.40
CA LYS A 74 -12.66 1.46 -17.19
C LYS A 74 -12.43 -0.01 -17.51
N ILE A 75 -13.46 -0.80 -17.32
CA ILE A 75 -13.56 -2.20 -17.72
C ILE A 75 -14.87 -2.38 -18.51
N ASP A 76 -15.01 -3.50 -19.22
CA ASP A 76 -16.20 -3.76 -20.04
C ASP A 76 -17.50 -3.72 -19.22
N SER A 77 -17.43 -4.11 -17.94
CA SER A 77 -18.58 -4.15 -17.02
C SER A 77 -18.75 -2.89 -16.16
N GLY A 78 -18.00 -1.80 -16.41
CA GLY A 78 -18.11 -0.55 -15.67
C GLY A 78 -16.77 0.09 -15.30
N GLU A 79 -16.67 0.59 -14.07
CA GLU A 79 -15.51 1.33 -13.57
C GLU A 79 -15.04 0.79 -12.22
N LEU A 80 -13.73 0.63 -12.06
CA LEU A 80 -13.09 0.18 -10.81
C LEU A 80 -12.16 1.26 -10.25
N PRO A 81 -12.15 1.49 -8.93
CA PRO A 81 -11.22 2.45 -8.33
C PRO A 81 -9.78 1.95 -8.39
N ILE A 82 -8.85 2.85 -8.69
CA ILE A 82 -7.41 2.72 -8.49
C ILE A 82 -7.00 3.75 -7.45
N GLY A 83 -6.14 3.35 -6.51
CA GLY A 83 -5.56 4.25 -5.52
C GLY A 83 -4.06 4.03 -5.33
N PHE A 84 -3.42 5.00 -4.68
CA PHE A 84 -2.09 4.84 -4.10
C PHE A 84 -2.19 4.79 -2.57
N GLN A 85 -1.12 4.31 -1.95
CA GLN A 85 -0.89 4.42 -0.52
C GLN A 85 0.24 5.41 -0.24
N LEU A 86 0.06 6.20 0.82
CA LEU A 86 1.11 6.99 1.46
C LEU A 86 1.53 6.27 2.73
N ILE A 87 2.82 6.02 2.87
CA ILE A 87 3.41 5.33 4.01
C ILE A 87 4.22 6.35 4.81
N GLY A 88 3.83 6.54 6.07
CA GLY A 88 4.44 7.52 6.97
C GLY A 88 5.48 6.91 7.91
N LYS A 89 6.24 7.79 8.56
CA LYS A 89 7.12 7.42 9.69
C LYS A 89 6.27 6.98 10.90
N PRO A 90 6.81 6.15 11.82
CA PRO A 90 6.09 5.77 13.04
C PRO A 90 5.57 6.99 13.82
N PHE A 91 4.29 6.96 14.21
CA PHE A 91 3.61 8.02 14.98
C PHE A 91 3.57 9.40 14.29
N ARG A 92 3.67 9.43 12.97
CA ARG A 92 3.60 10.65 12.14
C ARG A 92 2.43 10.61 11.17
N GLU A 93 1.28 10.10 11.62
CA GLU A 93 0.05 10.02 10.85
C GLU A 93 -0.40 11.39 10.32
N ALA A 94 -0.10 12.47 11.04
CA ALA A 94 -0.40 13.83 10.62
C ALA A 94 0.22 14.20 9.24
N ASP A 95 1.41 13.67 8.92
CA ASP A 95 2.08 13.96 7.64
C ASP A 95 1.28 13.36 6.47
N ILE A 96 0.91 12.07 6.56
CA ILE A 96 0.16 11.38 5.52
C ILE A 96 -1.30 11.84 5.45
N LEU A 97 -1.93 12.16 6.58
CA LEU A 97 -3.28 12.72 6.63
C LEU A 97 -3.33 14.14 6.03
N GLY A 98 -2.32 14.96 6.30
CA GLY A 98 -2.22 16.30 5.72
C GLY A 98 -2.06 16.26 4.18
N ILE A 99 -1.18 15.39 3.68
CA ILE A 99 -1.04 15.17 2.23
C ILE A 99 -2.34 14.64 1.65
N GLY A 100 -3.00 13.69 2.33
CA GLY A 100 -4.24 13.11 1.83
C GLY A 100 -5.39 14.09 1.77
N GLN A 101 -5.55 14.92 2.80
CA GLN A 101 -6.53 16.00 2.82
C GLN A 101 -6.25 17.04 1.72
N TYR A 102 -4.97 17.36 1.49
CA TYR A 102 -4.61 18.27 0.40
C TYR A 102 -4.94 17.66 -0.96
N TYR A 103 -4.60 16.39 -1.18
CA TYR A 103 -4.93 15.66 -2.40
C TYR A 103 -6.44 15.66 -2.64
N GLU A 104 -7.23 15.29 -1.63
CA GLU A 104 -8.70 15.28 -1.70
C GLU A 104 -9.27 16.64 -2.13
N LYS A 105 -8.72 17.75 -1.63
CA LYS A 105 -9.18 19.11 -2.01
C LYS A 105 -8.88 19.48 -3.47
N ILE A 106 -7.77 18.98 -4.02
CA ILE A 106 -7.38 19.28 -5.41
C ILE A 106 -7.90 18.24 -6.40
N SER A 107 -8.26 17.05 -5.92
CA SER A 107 -8.84 15.98 -6.70
C SER A 107 -10.36 16.06 -6.65
N ASN A 108 -11.02 16.22 -7.79
CA ASN A 108 -12.48 16.10 -7.87
C ASN A 108 -12.91 14.63 -8.02
N PHE A 109 -12.29 13.71 -7.25
CA PHE A 109 -12.63 12.29 -7.32
C PHE A 109 -14.06 12.03 -6.82
#